data_AF-A0A0D4BX19-F1
#
_entry.id   AF-A0A0D4BX19-F1
#
_cell.length_a   1.000
_cell.length_b   1.000
_cell.length_c   1.000
_cell.angle_alpha   90.00
_cell.angle_beta   90.00
_cell.angle_gamma   90.00
#
_symmetry.space_group_name_H-M   'P 1'
#
loop_
_entity.id
_entity.type
_entity.pdbx_description
1 polymer ?
#
loop_
_entity_poly.entity_id
_entity_poly.type
_entity_poly.pdbx_seq_one_letter_code
_entity_poly.pdbx_strand_id
1 'polypeptide(L)'
;MALDHARLQPWGSFHALNVACYFLQFPDRSSRASLEREWALLQCFLREGLQGVHSLTEAAVRANNHRQPPAAPLGEALVNEVLPVGPPVDPDFGILDVAVDGTFPSPGYSERMLRWAKSLDRAWRSSASGK
;
A
#
# COMPACT_ATOMS: atom_id res chain seq x y z
N MET A 1 -4.74 -11.31 -19.43
CA MET A 1 -3.32 -10.93 -19.58
C MET A 1 -3.31 -9.45 -19.96
N ALA A 2 -3.32 -8.55 -18.99
CA ALA A 2 -2.19 -8.07 -18.19
C ALA A 2 -1.90 -6.62 -18.62
N LEU A 3 -2.82 -5.72 -18.24
CA LEU A 3 -2.64 -4.25 -18.29
C LEU A 3 -1.43 -3.78 -17.44
N ASP A 4 -0.80 -4.70 -16.71
CA ASP A 4 0.40 -4.50 -15.90
C ASP A 4 1.69 -4.31 -16.74
N HIS A 5 1.74 -4.80 -17.98
CA HIS A 5 2.95 -4.68 -18.82
C HIS A 5 3.24 -3.26 -19.31
N ALA A 6 2.23 -2.37 -19.33
CA ALA A 6 2.39 -1.06 -19.92
C ALA A 6 3.17 -0.09 -19.02
N ARG A 7 3.28 -0.35 -17.71
CA ARG A 7 3.91 0.55 -16.70
C ARG A 7 3.51 2.02 -16.82
N LEU A 8 2.39 2.31 -17.50
CA LEU A 8 1.90 3.66 -17.69
C LEU A 8 1.60 4.21 -16.30
N GLN A 9 2.04 5.42 -16.00
CA GLN A 9 1.60 6.06 -14.78
C GLN A 9 0.11 6.41 -14.93
N PRO A 10 -0.71 6.25 -13.88
CA PRO A 10 -0.36 5.91 -12.49
C PRO A 10 -0.51 4.42 -12.10
N TRP A 11 -0.51 3.51 -13.08
CA TRP A 11 -0.95 2.12 -12.90
C TRP A 11 -0.07 1.33 -11.93
N GLY A 12 1.25 1.49 -12.03
CA GLY A 12 2.19 0.81 -11.13
C GLY A 12 2.01 1.22 -9.66
N SER A 13 1.80 2.52 -9.42
CA SER A 13 1.57 3.03 -8.05
C SER A 13 0.23 2.56 -7.48
N PHE A 14 -0.83 2.53 -8.29
CA PHE A 14 -2.12 1.98 -7.85
C PHE A 14 -2.06 0.48 -7.60
N HIS A 15 -1.33 -0.28 -8.42
CA HIS A 15 -1.12 -1.71 -8.21
C HIS A 15 -0.39 -1.97 -6.89
N ALA A 16 0.74 -1.29 -6.66
CA ALA A 16 1.50 -1.41 -5.43
C ALA A 16 0.66 -1.10 -4.19
N LEU A 17 -0.14 -0.02 -4.24
CA LEU A 17 -1.04 0.34 -3.14
C LEU A 17 -2.18 -0.66 -2.95
N ASN A 18 -2.76 -1.19 -4.03
CA ASN A 18 -3.81 -2.22 -3.93
C ASN A 18 -3.30 -3.48 -3.24
N VAL A 19 -2.10 -3.96 -3.63
CA VAL A 19 -1.44 -5.11 -3.00
C VAL A 19 -1.17 -4.86 -1.52
N ALA A 20 -0.67 -3.66 -1.17
CA ALA A 20 -0.43 -3.28 0.21
C ALA A 20 -1.72 -3.33 1.04
N CYS A 21 -2.79 -2.69 0.57
CA CYS A 21 -4.08 -2.69 1.24
C CYS A 21 -4.67 -4.11 1.37
N TYR A 22 -4.50 -4.96 0.37
CA TYR A 22 -4.97 -6.34 0.42
C TYR A 22 -4.31 -7.14 1.55
N PHE A 23 -2.98 -7.10 1.66
CA PHE A 23 -2.29 -7.82 2.72
C PHE A 23 -2.56 -7.23 4.11
N LEU A 24 -2.71 -5.90 4.20
CA LEU A 24 -3.11 -5.26 5.45
C LEU A 24 -4.56 -5.58 5.85
N GLN A 25 -5.46 -5.84 4.91
CA GLN A 25 -6.82 -6.29 5.19
C GLN A 25 -6.87 -7.77 5.62
N PHE A 26 -5.95 -8.59 5.11
CA PHE A 26 -5.87 -10.04 5.39
C PHE A 26 -4.48 -10.43 5.93
N PRO A 27 -4.12 -10.00 7.16
CA PRO A 27 -2.75 -10.12 7.66
C PRO A 27 -2.23 -11.55 7.79
N ASP A 28 -3.12 -12.54 7.99
CA ASP A 28 -2.74 -13.96 8.12
C ASP A 28 -2.10 -14.55 6.86
N ARG A 29 -2.16 -13.83 5.73
CA ARG A 29 -1.58 -14.24 4.44
C ARG A 29 -0.14 -13.76 4.23
N SER A 30 0.47 -13.11 5.23
CA SER A 30 1.78 -12.49 5.09
C SER A 30 2.60 -12.55 6.36
N SER A 31 3.93 -12.50 6.21
CA SER A 31 4.84 -12.36 7.35
C SER A 31 4.71 -10.96 7.97
N ARG A 32 5.05 -10.82 9.26
CA ARG A 32 5.08 -9.53 9.93
C ARG A 32 5.96 -8.50 9.21
N ALA A 33 7.14 -8.91 8.74
CA ALA A 33 8.05 -8.05 7.99
C ALA A 33 7.47 -7.59 6.64
N SER A 34 6.70 -8.45 5.97
CA SER A 34 5.95 -8.06 4.77
C SER A 34 4.89 -7.02 5.12
N LEU A 35 4.09 -7.25 6.17
CA LEU A 35 3.06 -6.31 6.61
C LEU A 35 3.63 -4.94 7.01
N GLU A 36 4.81 -4.90 7.63
CA GLU A 36 5.51 -3.65 7.95
C GLU A 36 5.87 -2.85 6.70
N ARG A 37 6.30 -3.53 5.62
CA ARG A 37 6.53 -2.88 4.33
C ARG A 37 5.24 -2.38 3.69
N GLU A 38 4.18 -3.17 3.73
CA GLU A 38 2.88 -2.76 3.17
C GLU A 38 2.28 -1.58 3.95
N TRP A 39 2.43 -1.58 5.28
CA TRP A 39 2.05 -0.46 6.15
C TRP A 39 2.80 0.81 5.79
N ALA A 40 4.12 0.71 5.61
CA ALA A 40 4.94 1.83 5.20
C ALA A 40 4.48 2.44 3.87
N LEU A 41 4.10 1.62 2.89
CA LEU A 41 3.58 2.07 1.60
C LEU A 41 2.21 2.77 1.76
N LEU A 42 1.31 2.20 2.55
CA LEU A 42 0.02 2.81 2.88
C LEU A 42 0.19 4.17 3.57
N GLN A 43 1.12 4.29 4.52
CA GLN A 43 1.40 5.55 5.22
C GLN A 43 2.01 6.61 4.30
N CYS A 44 2.89 6.22 3.37
CA CYS A 44 3.39 7.13 2.33
C CYS A 44 2.23 7.67 1.48
N PHE A 45 1.32 6.80 1.03
CA PHE A 45 0.17 7.23 0.26
C PHE A 45 -0.73 8.20 1.03
N LEU A 46 -0.99 7.95 2.32
CA LEU A 46 -1.82 8.83 3.14
C LEU A 46 -1.19 10.22 3.36
N ARG A 47 0.15 10.31 3.39
CA ARG A 47 0.88 11.56 3.62
C ARG A 47 1.17 12.34 2.33
N GLU A 48 1.60 11.65 1.29
CA GLU A 48 2.21 12.22 0.07
C GLU A 48 1.37 11.92 -1.18
N GLY A 49 0.26 11.19 -1.03
CA GLY A 49 -0.56 10.75 -2.13
C GLY A 49 0.17 9.76 -3.04
N LEU A 50 -0.38 9.60 -4.25
CA LEU A 50 0.12 8.61 -5.22
C LEU A 50 1.50 8.96 -5.78
N GLN A 51 1.90 10.24 -5.71
CA GLN A 51 3.23 10.71 -6.13
C GLN A 51 4.33 10.22 -5.17
N GLY A 52 4.06 10.15 -3.87
CA GLY A 52 4.97 9.52 -2.91
C GLY A 52 5.19 8.04 -3.22
N VAL A 53 4.10 7.30 -3.44
CA VAL A 53 4.14 5.87 -3.83
C VAL A 53 4.91 5.67 -5.14
N HIS A 54 4.71 6.56 -6.11
CA HIS A 54 5.44 6.53 -7.37
C HIS A 54 6.95 6.68 -7.14
N SER A 55 7.36 7.71 -6.38
CA SER A 55 8.75 8.00 -6.08
C SER A 55 9.44 6.84 -5.35
N LEU A 56 8.74 6.20 -4.41
CA LEU A 56 9.21 4.98 -3.73
C LEU A 56 9.38 3.82 -4.70
N THR A 57 8.39 3.55 -5.53
CA THR A 57 8.44 2.44 -6.51
C THR A 57 9.59 2.64 -7.48
N GLU A 58 9.82 3.86 -7.95
CA GLU A 58 10.97 4.17 -8.80
C GLU A 58 12.30 3.95 -8.08
N ALA A 59 12.41 4.37 -6.80
CA ALA A 59 13.61 4.13 -6.01
C ALA A 59 13.89 2.63 -5.85
N ALA A 60 12.86 1.81 -5.62
CA ALA A 60 12.97 0.34 -5.57
C ALA A 60 13.49 -0.24 -6.89
N VAL A 61 12.93 0.21 -8.01
CA VAL A 61 13.35 -0.22 -9.35
C VAL A 61 14.81 0.18 -9.62
N ARG A 62 15.20 1.40 -9.24
CA ARG A 62 16.60 1.86 -9.35
C ARG A 62 17.55 1.02 -8.49
N ALA A 63 17.15 0.68 -7.26
CA ALA A 63 17.93 -0.17 -6.35
C ALA A 63 18.13 -1.59 -6.89
N ASN A 64 17.12 -2.14 -7.58
CA ASN A 64 17.20 -3.46 -8.21
C ASN A 64 18.06 -3.47 -9.49
N ASN A 65 18.49 -2.31 -9.98
CA ASN A 65 19.39 -2.24 -11.11
C ASN A 65 20.83 -2.42 -10.63
N HIS A 66 21.41 -3.60 -10.90
CA HIS A 66 22.79 -3.97 -10.54
C HIS A 66 23.89 -3.02 -11.06
N ARG A 67 23.54 -2.03 -11.89
CA ARG A 67 24.45 -1.02 -12.44
C ARG A 67 24.54 0.27 -11.61
N GLN A 68 23.84 0.35 -10.48
CA GLN A 68 23.87 1.49 -9.58
C GLN A 68 24.37 1.05 -8.20
N PRO A 69 25.04 1.94 -7.45
CA PRO A 69 25.32 1.67 -6.05
C PRO A 69 23.98 1.41 -5.32
N PRO A 70 23.96 0.50 -4.32
CA PRO A 70 22.74 0.16 -3.60
C PRO A 70 22.11 1.45 -3.09
N ALA A 71 20.89 1.73 -3.54
CA ALA A 71 20.12 2.84 -3.00
C ALA A 71 19.80 2.56 -1.52
N ALA A 72 19.68 3.61 -0.72
CA ALA A 72 19.17 3.50 0.64
C ALA A 72 17.89 2.64 0.62
N PRO A 73 17.73 1.67 1.55
CA PRO A 73 16.55 0.83 1.55
C PRO A 73 15.31 1.71 1.59
N LEU A 74 14.25 1.29 0.89
CA LEU A 74 12.92 1.94 0.91
C LEU A 74 12.47 2.32 2.33
N GLY A 75 12.93 1.55 3.31
CA GLY A 75 12.74 1.75 4.73
C GLY A 75 13.25 3.09 5.26
N GLU A 76 14.35 3.68 4.79
CA GLU A 76 14.94 4.90 5.40
C GLU A 76 14.05 6.15 5.32
N ALA A 77 13.16 6.25 4.31
CA ALA A 77 12.16 7.32 4.24
C ALA A 77 10.86 6.97 5.01
N LEU A 78 10.70 5.71 5.40
CA LEU A 78 9.48 5.15 6.01
C LEU A 78 9.68 4.65 7.45
N VAL A 79 10.89 4.76 8.00
CA VAL A 79 11.34 4.16 9.29
C VAL A 79 10.48 4.55 10.48
N ASN A 80 9.74 5.65 10.39
CA ASN A 80 9.01 6.19 11.53
C ASN A 80 7.61 5.58 11.72
N GLU A 81 7.10 4.80 10.76
CA GLU A 81 5.76 4.22 10.85
C GLU A 81 5.81 2.75 11.29
N VAL A 82 5.64 2.55 12.59
CA VAL A 82 5.58 1.21 13.18
C VAL A 82 4.18 0.62 12.93
N LEU A 83 4.12 -0.56 12.33
CA LEU A 83 2.88 -1.31 12.18
C LEU A 83 2.26 -1.57 13.57
N PRO A 84 1.00 -1.20 13.83
CA PRO A 84 0.34 -1.49 15.10
C PRO A 84 0.37 -2.99 15.48
N VAL A 85 0.23 -3.28 16.78
CA VAL A 85 0.23 -4.65 17.30
C VAL A 85 -1.19 -5.25 17.21
N GLY A 86 -1.29 -6.50 16.75
CA GLY A 86 -2.56 -7.20 16.57
C GLY A 86 -3.16 -7.01 15.16
N PRO A 87 -4.12 -7.85 14.73
CA PRO A 87 -4.78 -7.71 13.43
C PRO A 87 -5.69 -6.47 13.38
N PRO A 88 -6.06 -5.95 12.21
CA PRO A 88 -7.00 -4.83 12.10
C PRO A 88 -8.37 -5.24 12.64
N VAL A 89 -9.05 -4.32 13.35
CA VAL A 89 -10.42 -4.54 13.81
C VAL A 89 -11.40 -3.97 12.78
N ASP A 90 -12.22 -4.84 12.18
CA ASP A 90 -13.37 -4.55 11.33
C ASP A 90 -13.27 -3.30 10.44
N PRO A 91 -12.41 -3.30 9.39
CA PRO A 91 -12.36 -2.20 8.44
C PRO A 91 -13.73 -1.98 7.77
N ASP A 92 -14.22 -0.74 7.84
CA ASP A 92 -15.51 -0.28 7.30
C ASP A 92 -15.55 -0.11 5.77
N PHE A 93 -14.41 -0.29 5.09
CA PHE A 93 -14.27 -0.22 3.64
C PHE A 93 -13.16 -1.15 3.18
N GLY A 94 -13.42 -2.00 2.17
CA GLY A 94 -12.53 -3.09 1.78
C GLY A 94 -12.38 -3.30 0.28
N ILE A 95 -11.65 -4.37 -0.09
CA ILE A 95 -11.39 -4.72 -1.48
C ILE A 95 -12.66 -4.87 -2.34
N LEU A 96 -13.76 -5.36 -1.76
CA LEU A 96 -15.04 -5.53 -2.48
C LEU A 96 -15.64 -4.17 -2.88
N ASP A 97 -15.49 -3.15 -2.02
CA ASP A 97 -15.96 -1.80 -2.31
C ASP A 97 -15.13 -1.12 -3.39
N VAL A 98 -13.83 -1.41 -3.44
CA VAL A 98 -12.88 -0.88 -4.43
C VAL A 98 -13.09 -1.51 -5.81
N ALA A 99 -13.29 -2.83 -5.84
CA ALA A 99 -13.35 -3.60 -7.07
C ALA A 99 -14.60 -3.28 -7.92
N VAL A 100 -15.73 -2.91 -7.30
CA VAL A 100 -17.00 -2.61 -7.97
C VAL A 100 -17.43 -3.75 -8.90
N ASP A 101 -17.13 -3.66 -10.20
CA ASP A 101 -17.47 -4.63 -11.25
C ASP A 101 -16.23 -5.40 -11.78
N GLY A 102 -15.06 -5.19 -11.17
CA GLY A 102 -13.79 -5.79 -11.57
C GLY A 102 -13.04 -5.00 -12.65
N THR A 103 -13.59 -3.88 -13.13
CA THR A 103 -12.91 -3.01 -14.11
C THR A 103 -11.87 -2.14 -13.42
N PHE A 104 -10.65 -2.09 -13.97
CA PHE A 104 -9.53 -1.39 -13.36
C PHE A 104 -8.76 -0.49 -14.35
N PRO A 105 -8.53 0.80 -14.02
CA PRO A 105 -9.24 1.57 -13.00
C PRO A 105 -10.64 1.96 -13.50
N SER A 106 -11.68 1.65 -12.72
CA SER A 106 -13.04 2.17 -12.94
C SER A 106 -13.13 3.65 -12.50
N PRO A 107 -14.09 4.45 -13.01
CA PRO A 107 -14.30 5.82 -12.54
C PRO A 107 -14.39 5.90 -11.01
N GLY A 108 -13.70 6.87 -10.40
CA GLY A 108 -13.63 7.04 -8.93
C GLY A 108 -12.70 6.08 -8.19
N TYR A 109 -11.87 5.31 -8.90
CA TYR A 109 -10.94 4.35 -8.28
C TYR A 109 -9.98 5.02 -7.27
N SER A 110 -9.47 6.20 -7.60
CA SER A 110 -8.58 6.98 -6.72
C SER A 110 -9.23 7.29 -5.37
N GLU A 111 -10.47 7.77 -5.38
CA GLU A 111 -11.24 8.06 -4.17
C GLU A 111 -11.51 6.79 -3.36
N ARG A 112 -11.84 5.68 -4.04
CA ARG A 112 -12.05 4.39 -3.36
C ARG A 112 -10.78 3.86 -2.71
N MET A 113 -9.63 3.97 -3.39
CA MET A 113 -8.33 3.65 -2.80
C MET A 113 -8.02 4.49 -1.57
N LEU A 114 -8.32 5.80 -1.60
CA LEU A 114 -8.17 6.67 -0.43
C LEU A 114 -9.07 6.25 0.74
N ARG A 115 -10.32 5.88 0.45
CA ARG A 115 -11.26 5.41 1.50
C ARG A 115 -10.80 4.08 2.10
N TRP A 116 -10.34 3.14 1.28
CA TRP A 116 -9.79 1.87 1.74
C TRP A 116 -8.56 2.06 2.61
N ALA A 117 -7.59 2.86 2.16
CA ALA A 117 -6.38 3.13 2.92
C ALA A 117 -6.69 3.78 4.29
N LYS A 118 -7.60 4.75 4.33
CA LYS A 118 -8.04 5.37 5.59
C LYS A 118 -8.80 4.41 6.51
N SER A 119 -9.58 3.49 5.94
CA SER A 119 -10.29 2.46 6.71
C SER A 119 -9.29 1.53 7.41
N LEU A 120 -8.28 1.06 6.69
CA LEU A 120 -7.23 0.21 7.23
C LEU A 120 -6.38 0.94 8.28
N ASP A 121 -5.98 2.19 8.05
CA ASP A 121 -5.23 2.96 9.06
C ASP A 121 -6.01 3.07 10.38
N ARG A 122 -7.31 3.38 10.33
CA ARG A 122 -8.17 3.38 11.52
C ARG A 122 -8.25 2.00 12.17
N ALA A 123 -8.55 0.97 11.39
CA ALA A 123 -8.74 -0.39 11.88
C ALA A 123 -7.50 -0.91 12.63
N TRP A 124 -6.31 -0.72 12.06
CA TRP A 124 -5.04 -1.12 12.70
C TRP A 124 -4.72 -0.30 13.95
N ARG A 125 -4.99 1.01 13.94
CA ARG A 125 -4.75 1.87 15.12
C ARG A 125 -5.72 1.55 16.26
N SER A 126 -6.98 1.28 15.95
CA SER A 126 -7.98 0.87 16.95
C SER A 126 -7.60 -0.45 17.63
N SER A 127 -7.02 -1.40 16.90
CA SER A 127 -6.51 -2.66 17.49
C SER A 127 -5.43 -2.45 18.54
N ALA A 128 -4.57 -1.43 18.36
CA ALA A 128 -3.50 -1.14 19.31
C ALA A 128 -3.99 -0.41 20.57
N SER A 129 -5.09 0.34 20.48
CA SER A 129 -5.68 1.05 21.62
C SER A 129 -6.57 0.18 22.51
N GLY A 130 -7.01 -0.99 22.03
CA GLY A 130 -7.90 -1.91 22.74
C GLY A 130 -7.22 -2.88 23.73
N LYS A 131 -6.00 -2.57 24.19
CA LYS A 131 -5.25 -3.35 25.18
C LYS A 131 -5.18 -2.65 26.53
#